data_AF-A0A1C2DIM8-F1
#
_entry.id   AF-A0A1C2DIM8-F1
#
_cell.length_a   1.000
_cell.length_b   1.000
_cell.length_c   1.000
_cell.angle_alpha   90.00
_cell.angle_beta   90.00
_cell.angle_gamma   90.00
#
_symmetry.space_group_name_H-M   'P 1'
#
loop_
_entity.id
_entity.type
_entity.pdbx_description
1 polymer ?
#
loop_
_entity_poly.entity_id
_entity_poly.type
_entity_poly.pdbx_seq_one_letter_code
_entity_poly.pdbx_strand_id
1 'polypeptide(L)'
;MATAFATKLASLAEAEYDNYGGHHETTSRMATRIRKYWGDLGLGFPGVSTPWSAVFVSFFVKSAGATSSEFRFAPRHSEFVFQAIKNGKAETGVFRGRPIVSYAPKIGDIIQNNRNGNHFDFAHAAANHAYESHSAVVVEEGSDGSGRYVRTVGGNEADTVGDRVVRLKSNGLIKQPLADPTRFICVIETLK
;
A
#
# COMPACT_ATOMS: atom_id res chain seq x y z
N MET A 1 -5.81 -18.19 -4.50
CA MET A 1 -5.92 -18.05 -3.04
C MET A 1 -4.74 -17.22 -2.56
N ALA A 2 -4.95 -16.39 -1.53
CA ALA A 2 -3.86 -15.65 -0.89
C ALA A 2 -2.88 -16.64 -0.22
N THR A 3 -1.61 -16.30 -0.21
CA THR A 3 -0.58 -17.06 0.49
C THR A 3 -0.67 -16.83 2.00
N ALA A 4 0.01 -17.67 2.80
CA ALA A 4 0.05 -17.49 4.25
C ALA A 4 0.66 -16.12 4.65
N PHE A 5 1.68 -15.66 3.91
CA PHE A 5 2.25 -14.34 4.13
C PHE A 5 1.25 -13.23 3.78
N ALA A 6 0.60 -13.30 2.62
CA ALA A 6 -0.37 -12.31 2.19
C ALA A 6 -1.55 -12.19 3.17
N THR A 7 -2.08 -13.33 3.64
CA THR A 7 -3.12 -13.36 4.69
C THR A 7 -2.63 -12.74 5.99
N LYS A 8 -1.40 -13.03 6.42
CA LYS A 8 -0.81 -12.44 7.63
C LYS A 8 -0.62 -10.93 7.50
N LEU A 9 -0.11 -10.46 6.37
CA LEU A 9 0.06 -9.03 6.08
C LEU A 9 -1.28 -8.29 6.16
N ALA A 10 -2.31 -8.81 5.46
CA ALA A 10 -3.66 -8.27 5.51
C ALA A 10 -4.22 -8.25 6.95
N SER A 11 -4.08 -9.36 7.69
CA SER A 11 -4.58 -9.46 9.06
C SER A 11 -3.91 -8.47 10.02
N LEU A 12 -2.60 -8.23 9.86
CA LEU A 12 -1.88 -7.26 10.68
C LEU A 12 -2.30 -5.82 10.37
N ALA A 13 -2.52 -5.48 9.10
CA ALA A 13 -3.01 -4.17 8.70
C ALA A 13 -4.44 -3.94 9.20
N GLU A 14 -5.32 -4.94 9.06
CA GLU A 14 -6.69 -4.89 9.57
C GLU A 14 -6.72 -4.71 11.09
N ALA A 15 -5.94 -5.51 11.83
CA ALA A 15 -5.83 -5.36 13.28
C ALA A 15 -5.29 -3.97 13.68
N GLU A 16 -4.44 -3.34 12.87
CA GLU A 16 -4.00 -1.98 13.13
C GLU A 16 -5.15 -0.97 12.98
N TYR A 17 -5.98 -1.13 11.95
CA TYR A 17 -7.19 -0.32 11.77
C TYR A 17 -8.17 -0.52 12.92
N ASP A 18 -8.42 -1.75 13.38
CA ASP A 18 -9.32 -2.00 14.51
C ASP A 18 -8.86 -1.32 15.81
N ASN A 19 -7.54 -1.23 16.01
CA ASN A 19 -6.97 -0.67 17.23
C ASN A 19 -6.72 0.84 17.18
N TYR A 20 -6.45 1.39 15.99
CA TYR A 20 -5.99 2.77 15.81
C TYR A 20 -6.81 3.58 14.79
N GLY A 21 -7.81 2.97 14.15
CA GLY A 21 -8.71 3.61 13.22
C GLY A 21 -9.37 4.85 13.82
N GLY A 22 -9.38 5.95 13.05
CA GLY A 22 -9.95 7.23 13.48
C GLY A 22 -9.14 8.01 14.53
N HIS A 23 -8.07 7.44 15.09
CA HIS A 23 -7.17 8.20 15.95
C HIS A 23 -6.26 9.10 15.12
N HIS A 24 -6.45 10.42 15.25
CA HIS A 24 -5.62 11.42 14.57
C HIS A 24 -4.16 11.32 15.00
N GLU A 25 -3.24 11.53 14.07
CA GLU A 25 -1.79 11.37 14.25
C GLU A 25 -1.19 12.23 15.38
N THR A 26 -1.83 13.36 15.70
CA THR A 26 -1.41 14.25 16.80
C THR A 26 -1.81 13.75 18.19
N THR A 27 -2.66 12.73 18.30
CA THR A 27 -2.99 12.12 19.59
C THR A 27 -1.76 11.40 20.14
N SER A 28 -1.53 11.45 21.46
CA SER A 28 -0.34 10.82 22.06
C SER A 28 -0.27 9.31 21.80
N ARG A 29 -1.44 8.65 21.72
CA ARG A 29 -1.57 7.22 21.38
C ARG A 29 -1.07 6.96 19.96
N MET A 30 -1.57 7.70 18.97
CA MET A 30 -1.18 7.52 17.58
C MET A 30 0.26 7.97 17.33
N ALA A 31 0.71 9.10 17.89
CA ALA A 31 2.07 9.58 17.78
C ALA A 31 3.10 8.57 18.32
N THR A 32 2.80 7.93 19.44
CA THR A 32 3.63 6.83 20.00
C THR A 32 3.67 5.64 19.06
N ARG A 33 2.52 5.28 18.47
CA ARG A 33 2.43 4.18 17.52
C ARG A 33 3.18 4.47 16.21
N ILE A 34 3.06 5.67 15.65
CA ILE A 34 3.80 6.12 14.47
C ILE A 34 5.30 6.05 14.75
N ARG A 35 5.77 6.57 15.89
CA ARG A 35 7.19 6.48 16.28
C ARG A 35 7.69 5.04 16.27
N LYS A 36 6.87 4.06 16.66
CA LYS A 36 7.21 2.64 16.59
C LYS A 36 7.42 2.17 15.15
N TYR A 37 6.57 2.57 14.19
CA TYR A 37 6.76 2.21 12.78
C TYR A 37 8.13 2.63 12.26
N TRP A 38 8.55 3.85 12.58
CA TRP A 38 9.87 4.37 12.21
C TRP A 38 10.99 3.58 12.92
N GLY A 39 10.91 3.44 14.24
CA GLY A 39 11.93 2.79 15.05
C GLY A 39 12.18 1.32 14.67
N ASP A 40 11.12 0.55 14.43
CA ASP A 40 11.24 -0.86 14.03
C ASP A 40 11.84 -1.04 12.63
N LEU A 41 11.76 -0.02 11.77
CA LEU A 41 12.45 0.02 10.48
C LEU A 41 13.91 0.49 10.60
N GLY A 42 14.36 0.88 11.80
CA GLY A 42 15.68 1.46 12.02
C GLY A 42 15.82 2.90 11.51
N LEU A 43 14.70 3.60 11.33
CA LEU A 43 14.65 4.98 10.84
C LEU A 43 14.43 5.95 12.00
N GLY A 44 15.04 7.13 11.92
CA GLY A 44 14.81 8.22 12.88
C GLY A 44 13.37 8.74 12.76
N PHE A 45 12.67 8.88 13.88
CA PHE A 45 11.30 9.42 13.88
C PHE A 45 11.31 10.95 13.68
N PRO A 46 10.79 11.46 12.56
CA PRO A 46 10.85 12.90 12.23
C PRO A 46 9.72 13.72 12.86
N GLY A 47 8.81 13.09 13.61
CA GLY A 47 7.55 13.71 14.05
C GLY A 47 6.37 13.29 13.17
N VAL A 48 5.15 13.57 13.64
CA VAL A 48 3.91 13.13 12.98
C VAL A 48 3.52 14.00 11.77
N SER A 49 4.04 15.23 11.69
CA SER A 49 3.82 16.12 10.53
C SER A 49 4.51 15.65 9.25
N THR A 50 5.43 14.69 9.35
CA THR A 50 6.01 14.02 8.18
C THR A 50 5.10 12.86 7.78
N PRO A 51 4.69 12.74 6.51
CA PRO A 51 3.84 11.65 6.05
C PRO A 51 4.43 10.28 6.42
N TRP A 52 3.62 9.46 7.09
CA TRP A 52 4.03 8.16 7.62
C TRP A 52 3.38 6.96 6.92
N SER A 53 2.66 7.21 5.81
CA SER A 53 2.00 6.17 5.00
C SER A 53 2.97 5.13 4.44
N ALA A 54 4.17 5.52 4.01
CA ALA A 54 5.15 4.58 3.45
C ALA A 54 5.83 3.73 4.52
N VAL A 55 6.13 4.31 5.69
CA VAL A 55 6.66 3.54 6.82
C VAL A 55 5.61 2.60 7.40
N PHE A 56 4.31 2.95 7.34
CA PHE A 56 3.23 2.02 7.70
C PHE A 56 3.28 0.75 6.84
N VAL A 57 3.29 0.89 5.51
CA VAL A 57 3.36 -0.27 4.59
C VAL A 57 4.64 -1.07 4.83
N SER A 58 5.80 -0.39 4.89
CA SER A 58 7.08 -1.04 5.14
C SER A 58 7.10 -1.80 6.49
N PHE A 59 6.55 -1.20 7.54
CA PHE A 59 6.47 -1.80 8.87
C PHE A 59 5.63 -3.09 8.86
N PHE A 60 4.48 -3.09 8.19
CA PHE A 60 3.62 -4.27 8.15
C PHE A 60 4.14 -5.37 7.23
N VAL A 61 4.75 -5.03 6.09
CA VAL A 61 5.44 -6.00 5.23
C VAL A 61 6.59 -6.67 5.99
N LYS A 62 7.38 -5.90 6.77
CA LYS A 62 8.43 -6.44 7.63
C LYS A 62 7.84 -7.33 8.75
N SER A 63 6.79 -6.87 9.41
CA SER A 63 6.13 -7.60 10.51
C SER A 63 5.48 -8.92 10.05
N ALA A 64 5.01 -8.98 8.81
CA ALA A 64 4.53 -10.21 8.19
C ALA A 64 5.67 -11.23 7.99
N GLY A 65 6.93 -10.77 7.85
CA GLY A 65 8.13 -11.61 7.79
C GLY A 65 8.97 -11.45 6.52
N ALA A 66 8.80 -10.35 5.77
CA ALA A 66 9.63 -10.07 4.61
C ALA A 66 11.02 -9.60 5.05
N THR A 67 12.05 -9.99 4.31
CA THR A 67 13.42 -9.52 4.53
C THR A 67 13.77 -8.34 3.62
N SER A 68 14.89 -7.66 3.89
CA SER A 68 15.39 -6.57 3.04
C SER A 68 15.86 -7.04 1.66
N SER A 69 16.12 -8.35 1.48
CA SER A 69 16.40 -8.94 0.17
C SER A 69 15.12 -9.18 -0.65
N GLU A 70 13.96 -9.24 0.00
CA GLU A 70 12.67 -9.48 -0.64
C GLU A 70 11.92 -8.17 -0.93
N PHE A 71 11.93 -7.24 0.02
CA PHE A 71 11.20 -5.98 -0.07
C PHE A 71 12.12 -4.78 0.22
N ARG A 72 11.95 -3.71 -0.57
CA ARG A 72 12.65 -2.43 -0.34
C ARG A 72 11.92 -1.65 0.75
N PHE A 73 12.30 -1.80 2.01
CA PHE A 73 11.74 -0.96 3.08
C PHE A 73 12.18 0.49 2.92
N ALA A 74 11.24 1.43 2.93
CA ALA A 74 11.52 2.83 2.66
C ALA A 74 10.47 3.78 3.28
N PRO A 75 10.86 5.01 3.68
CA PRO A 75 9.94 6.05 4.12
C PRO A 75 9.24 6.78 2.95
N ARG A 76 9.43 6.32 1.70
CA ARG A 76 8.78 6.86 0.50
C ARG A 76 8.21 5.73 -0.34
N HIS A 77 6.94 5.85 -0.74
CA HIS A 77 6.22 4.86 -1.54
C HIS A 77 6.90 4.53 -2.86
N SER A 78 7.33 5.57 -3.59
CA SER A 78 7.94 5.42 -4.90
C SER A 78 9.21 4.56 -4.90
N GLU A 79 9.95 4.46 -3.80
CA GLU A 79 11.15 3.63 -3.72
C GLU A 79 10.83 2.13 -3.81
N PHE A 80 9.86 1.67 -3.02
CA PHE A 80 9.49 0.25 -3.02
C PHE A 80 8.65 -0.13 -4.23
N VAL A 81 7.85 0.80 -4.75
CA VAL A 81 7.12 0.62 -6.00
C VAL A 81 8.08 0.50 -7.17
N PHE A 82 9.09 1.37 -7.27
CA PHE A 82 10.10 1.30 -8.32
C PHE A 82 10.82 -0.05 -8.30
N GLN A 83 11.26 -0.51 -7.12
CA GLN A 83 11.90 -1.83 -7.00
C GLN A 83 10.94 -2.97 -7.34
N ALA A 84 9.69 -2.92 -6.88
CA ALA A 84 8.69 -3.94 -7.21
C ALA A 84 8.42 -3.99 -8.73
N ILE A 85 8.31 -2.86 -9.41
CA ILE A 85 8.12 -2.82 -10.87
C ILE A 85 9.34 -3.42 -11.60
N LYS A 86 10.57 -3.13 -11.14
CA LYS A 86 11.77 -3.79 -11.69
C LYS A 86 11.70 -5.30 -11.53
N ASN A 87 11.32 -5.79 -10.35
CA ASN A 87 11.13 -7.21 -10.08
C ASN A 87 10.05 -7.82 -10.99
N GLY A 88 8.92 -7.12 -11.19
CA GLY A 88 7.83 -7.55 -12.06
C GLY A 88 8.28 -7.68 -13.52
N LYS A 89 9.00 -6.68 -14.06
CA LYS A 89 9.53 -6.73 -15.44
C LYS A 89 10.56 -7.85 -15.65
N ALA A 90 11.34 -8.17 -14.61
CA ALA A 90 12.34 -9.23 -14.65
C ALA A 90 11.79 -10.61 -14.26
N GLU A 91 10.53 -10.68 -13.83
CA GLU A 91 9.91 -11.86 -13.20
C GLU A 91 10.73 -12.46 -12.04
N THR A 92 11.35 -11.60 -11.23
CA THR A 92 12.16 -11.98 -10.07
C THR A 92 11.50 -11.59 -8.76
N GLY A 93 11.98 -12.18 -7.65
CA GLY A 93 11.50 -11.87 -6.31
C GLY A 93 10.05 -12.25 -6.05
N VAL A 94 9.60 -11.90 -4.84
CA VAL A 94 8.26 -12.25 -4.31
C VAL A 94 7.33 -11.04 -4.18
N PHE A 95 7.80 -9.84 -4.50
CA PHE A 95 6.99 -8.63 -4.61
C PHE A 95 7.18 -8.02 -6.00
N ARG A 96 6.11 -8.02 -6.81
CA ARG A 96 6.16 -7.66 -8.23
C ARG A 96 5.14 -6.58 -8.57
N GLY A 97 5.62 -5.47 -9.10
CA GLY A 97 4.77 -4.38 -9.59
C GLY A 97 4.12 -4.76 -10.92
N ARG A 98 2.79 -4.80 -10.94
CA ARG A 98 1.94 -5.11 -12.08
C ARG A 98 1.11 -3.89 -12.49
N PRO A 99 0.92 -3.62 -13.79
CA PRO A 99 0.03 -2.55 -14.21
C PRO A 99 -1.42 -2.93 -13.90
N ILE A 100 -2.22 -1.95 -13.49
CA ILE A 100 -3.62 -2.17 -13.06
C ILE A 100 -4.52 -2.74 -14.17
N VAL A 101 -4.08 -2.60 -15.43
CA VAL A 101 -4.81 -3.07 -16.61
C VAL A 101 -4.55 -4.55 -16.93
N SER A 102 -3.59 -5.19 -16.26
CA SER A 102 -3.24 -6.60 -16.50
C SER A 102 -3.30 -7.48 -15.25
N TYR A 103 -3.53 -6.91 -14.07
CA TYR A 103 -3.53 -7.64 -12.81
C TYR A 103 -4.68 -7.23 -11.90
N ALA A 104 -5.43 -8.22 -11.40
CA ALA A 104 -6.50 -8.04 -10.44
C ALA A 104 -5.93 -8.14 -9.01
N PRO A 105 -6.08 -7.11 -8.17
CA PRO A 105 -5.58 -7.12 -6.80
C PRO A 105 -6.29 -8.18 -5.95
N LYS A 106 -5.55 -8.75 -5.01
CA LYS A 106 -6.00 -9.78 -4.06
C LYS A 106 -5.60 -9.43 -2.64
N ILE A 107 -6.16 -10.11 -1.66
CA ILE A 107 -5.76 -9.98 -0.24
C ILE A 107 -4.23 -10.07 -0.09
N GLY A 108 -3.65 -9.08 0.60
CA GLY A 108 -2.22 -8.95 0.87
C GLY A 108 -1.39 -8.28 -0.23
N ASP A 109 -2.00 -7.94 -1.37
CA ASP A 109 -1.36 -7.06 -2.36
C ASP A 109 -1.31 -5.61 -1.86
N ILE A 110 -0.46 -4.78 -2.47
CA ILE A 110 -0.35 -3.36 -2.14
C ILE A 110 -0.77 -2.54 -3.35
N ILE A 111 -1.76 -1.66 -3.20
CA ILE A 111 -2.23 -0.78 -4.28
C ILE A 111 -1.54 0.57 -4.16
N GLN A 112 -0.96 1.05 -5.26
CA GLN A 112 -0.30 2.34 -5.37
C GLN A 112 -1.17 3.31 -6.18
N ASN A 113 -1.32 4.54 -5.68
CA ASN A 113 -2.11 5.59 -6.29
C ASN A 113 -1.43 6.96 -6.27
N ASN A 114 -1.85 7.83 -7.19
CA ASN A 114 -1.53 9.25 -7.18
C ASN A 114 -2.14 9.94 -5.97
N ARG A 115 -1.47 11.01 -5.52
CA ARG A 115 -1.89 11.90 -4.43
C ARG A 115 -1.75 13.36 -4.89
N ASN A 116 -2.47 14.28 -4.25
CA ASN A 116 -2.36 15.74 -4.46
C ASN A 116 -2.55 16.20 -5.91
N GLY A 117 -3.44 15.54 -6.66
CA GLY A 117 -3.72 15.91 -8.05
C GLY A 117 -2.63 15.51 -9.05
N ASN A 118 -1.66 14.68 -8.63
CA ASN A 118 -0.67 14.14 -9.57
C ASN A 118 -1.32 13.14 -10.55
N HIS A 119 -0.67 12.95 -11.69
CA HIS A 119 -1.15 12.11 -12.79
C HIS A 119 -0.06 11.15 -13.30
N PHE A 120 0.73 10.57 -12.41
CA PHE A 120 1.77 9.60 -12.79
C PHE A 120 1.15 8.28 -13.24
N ASP A 121 1.75 7.65 -14.24
CA ASP A 121 1.34 6.33 -14.72
C ASP A 121 2.38 5.25 -14.38
N PHE A 122 2.11 4.01 -14.83
CA PHE A 122 3.02 2.89 -14.60
C PHE A 122 4.41 3.11 -15.21
N ALA A 123 4.50 3.77 -16.37
CA ALA A 123 5.77 4.05 -17.04
C ALA A 123 6.60 5.05 -16.24
N HIS A 124 5.97 6.11 -15.73
CA HIS A 124 6.60 7.06 -14.83
C HIS A 124 7.11 6.38 -13.56
N ALA A 125 6.28 5.56 -12.91
CA ALA A 125 6.65 4.81 -11.71
C ALA A 125 7.78 3.79 -11.97
N ALA A 126 7.89 3.28 -13.19
CA ALA A 126 8.96 2.38 -13.59
C ALA A 126 10.30 3.09 -13.87
N ALA A 127 10.27 4.39 -14.14
CA ALA A 127 11.45 5.20 -14.49
C ALA A 127 11.93 6.08 -13.33
N ASN A 128 11.06 6.38 -12.36
CA ASN A 128 11.34 7.32 -11.28
C ASN A 128 11.15 6.63 -9.92
N HIS A 129 12.05 6.91 -8.97
CA HIS A 129 11.96 6.39 -7.60
C HIS A 129 11.69 7.49 -6.56
N ALA A 130 11.52 8.74 -7.01
CA ALA A 130 11.31 9.91 -6.15
C ALA A 130 10.13 10.77 -6.67
N TYR A 131 8.92 10.38 -6.31
CA TYR A 131 7.71 11.14 -6.62
C TYR A 131 6.66 10.98 -5.52
N GLU A 132 5.76 11.96 -5.40
CA GLU A 132 4.70 11.91 -4.41
C GLU A 132 3.58 10.94 -4.84
N SER A 133 3.22 10.04 -3.93
CA SER A 133 2.24 8.99 -4.15
C SER A 133 1.78 8.38 -2.82
N HIS A 134 0.87 7.42 -2.88
CA HIS A 134 0.36 6.71 -1.71
C HIS A 134 0.18 5.22 -2.03
N SER A 135 0.45 4.36 -1.04
CA SER A 135 0.15 2.92 -1.09
C SER A 135 -0.59 2.45 0.15
N ALA A 136 -1.47 1.47 -0.03
CA ALA A 136 -2.21 0.81 1.04
C ALA A 136 -2.33 -0.70 0.78
N VAL A 137 -2.48 -1.49 1.85
CA VAL A 137 -2.54 -2.97 1.81
C VAL A 137 -3.97 -3.42 1.57
N VAL A 138 -4.19 -4.33 0.63
CA VAL A 138 -5.49 -4.98 0.41
C VAL A 138 -5.79 -5.94 1.55
N VAL A 139 -6.90 -5.72 2.26
CA VAL A 139 -7.30 -6.52 3.43
C VAL A 139 -8.56 -7.35 3.19
N GLU A 140 -9.37 -6.97 2.20
CA GLU A 140 -10.66 -7.60 1.92
C GLU A 140 -10.95 -7.60 0.42
N GLU A 141 -11.60 -8.67 -0.04
CA GLU A 141 -12.25 -8.77 -1.36
C GLU A 141 -13.75 -8.94 -1.15
N GLY A 142 -14.56 -8.15 -1.86
CA GLY A 142 -16.00 -8.16 -1.66
C GLY A 142 -16.81 -7.71 -2.86
N SER A 143 -18.12 -7.68 -2.68
CA SER A 143 -19.07 -7.15 -3.65
C SER A 143 -20.27 -6.55 -2.93
N ASP A 144 -20.75 -5.41 -3.40
CA ASP A 144 -21.95 -4.75 -2.91
C ASP A 144 -22.86 -4.33 -4.10
N GLY A 145 -23.90 -3.53 -3.83
CA GLY A 145 -24.80 -3.01 -4.88
C GLY A 145 -24.11 -2.15 -5.95
N SER A 146 -22.87 -1.72 -5.75
CA SER A 146 -22.03 -1.00 -6.71
C SER A 146 -21.01 -1.90 -7.43
N GLY A 147 -21.07 -3.21 -7.21
CA GLY A 147 -20.24 -4.21 -7.86
C GLY A 147 -19.06 -4.69 -7.00
N ARG A 148 -18.08 -5.31 -7.66
CA ARG A 148 -16.90 -5.88 -6.99
C ARG A 148 -15.97 -4.78 -6.48
N TYR A 149 -15.34 -5.03 -5.34
CA TYR A 149 -14.37 -4.14 -4.74
C TYR A 149 -13.28 -4.92 -4.01
N VAL A 150 -12.18 -4.22 -3.72
CA VAL A 150 -11.28 -4.55 -2.62
C VAL A 150 -11.26 -3.41 -1.62
N ARG A 151 -11.07 -3.72 -0.34
CA ARG A 151 -10.81 -2.71 0.69
C ARG A 151 -9.33 -2.72 1.01
N THR A 152 -8.76 -1.52 1.15
CA THR A 152 -7.37 -1.34 1.55
C THR A 152 -7.27 -0.64 2.89
N VAL A 153 -6.27 -0.97 3.69
CA VAL A 153 -5.88 -0.25 4.91
C VAL A 153 -4.50 0.37 4.75
N GLY A 154 -4.38 1.64 5.12
CA GLY A 154 -3.16 2.43 5.01
C GLY A 154 -2.95 3.37 6.20
N GLY A 155 -1.73 3.87 6.33
CA GLY A 155 -1.39 4.91 7.30
C GLY A 155 -1.47 6.30 6.69
N ASN A 156 -1.59 7.34 7.51
CA ASN A 156 -1.75 8.74 7.10
C ASN A 156 -2.87 8.93 6.05
N GLU A 157 -3.93 8.14 6.18
CA GLU A 157 -5.15 8.26 5.40
C GLU A 157 -6.05 9.25 6.12
N ALA A 158 -6.08 10.50 5.63
CA ALA A 158 -6.62 11.64 6.38
C ALA A 158 -6.05 11.72 7.81
N ASP A 159 -4.73 11.59 7.92
CA ASP A 159 -3.96 11.73 9.18
C ASP A 159 -4.31 10.68 10.25
N THR A 160 -4.85 9.53 9.81
CA THR A 160 -5.20 8.37 10.65
C THR A 160 -4.68 7.06 10.07
N VAL A 161 -4.84 5.95 10.79
CA VAL A 161 -4.92 4.63 10.15
C VAL A 161 -6.32 4.54 9.55
N GLY A 162 -6.41 4.41 8.23
CA GLY A 162 -7.67 4.54 7.50
C GLY A 162 -7.84 3.47 6.45
N ASP A 163 -9.08 3.30 6.02
CA ASP A 163 -9.44 2.36 4.96
C ASP A 163 -10.04 3.07 3.74
N ARG A 164 -9.96 2.39 2.59
CA ARG A 164 -10.51 2.84 1.32
C ARG A 164 -11.09 1.68 0.54
N VAL A 165 -12.21 1.92 -0.13
CA VAL A 165 -12.79 1.00 -1.11
C VAL A 165 -12.23 1.31 -2.49
N VAL A 166 -11.64 0.30 -3.13
CA VAL A 166 -11.17 0.35 -4.52
C VAL A 166 -12.11 -0.48 -5.39
N ARG A 167 -12.81 0.19 -6.31
CA ARG A 167 -13.78 -0.48 -7.19
C ARG A 167 -13.08 -1.27 -8.27
N LEU A 168 -13.65 -2.42 -8.60
CA LEU A 168 -13.16 -3.31 -9.64
C LEU A 168 -14.13 -3.36 -10.83
N LYS A 169 -13.61 -3.69 -12.00
CA LYS A 169 -14.38 -4.09 -13.17
C LYS A 169 -14.90 -5.52 -12.99
N SER A 170 -15.80 -5.95 -13.86
CA SER A 170 -16.32 -7.34 -13.85
C SER A 170 -15.22 -8.39 -13.94
N ASN A 171 -14.16 -8.12 -14.70
CA ASN A 171 -12.98 -8.98 -14.83
C ASN A 171 -11.99 -8.91 -13.64
N GLY A 172 -12.32 -8.18 -12.57
CA GLY A 172 -11.51 -8.06 -11.36
C GLY A 172 -10.39 -7.03 -11.42
N LEU A 173 -10.12 -6.41 -12.58
CA LEU A 173 -9.13 -5.33 -12.68
C LEU A 173 -9.62 -4.07 -11.98
N ILE A 174 -8.71 -3.24 -11.48
CA ILE A 174 -9.06 -1.96 -10.86
C ILE A 174 -9.81 -1.08 -11.86
N LYS A 175 -10.92 -0.49 -11.41
CA LYS A 175 -11.70 0.51 -12.13
C LYS A 175 -11.21 1.89 -11.71
N GLN A 176 -10.57 2.61 -12.63
CA GLN A 176 -10.25 4.03 -12.40
C GLN A 176 -11.55 4.83 -12.12
N PRO A 177 -11.58 5.70 -11.12
CA PRO A 177 -12.70 6.62 -10.91
C PRO A 177 -12.90 7.53 -12.12
N LEU A 178 -14.16 7.78 -12.52
CA LEU A 178 -14.44 8.67 -13.65
C LEU A 178 -13.95 10.12 -13.40
N ALA A 179 -14.05 10.59 -12.15
CA ALA A 179 -13.58 11.91 -11.74
C ALA A 179 -12.04 12.02 -11.65
N ASP A 180 -11.33 10.89 -11.64
CA ASP A 180 -9.88 10.83 -11.59
C ASP A 180 -9.38 9.59 -12.35
N PRO A 181 -9.32 9.66 -13.69
CA PRO A 181 -9.01 8.52 -14.55
C PRO A 181 -7.55 8.04 -14.41
N THR A 182 -6.76 8.71 -13.59
CA THR A 182 -5.34 8.43 -13.32
C THR A 182 -5.06 8.00 -11.89
N ARG A 183 -6.09 7.86 -11.04
CA ARG A 183 -5.93 7.62 -9.60
C ARG A 183 -4.94 6.49 -9.30
N PHE A 184 -5.19 5.30 -9.83
CA PHE A 184 -4.40 4.12 -9.52
C PHE A 184 -3.27 3.93 -10.54
N ILE A 185 -2.08 3.59 -10.05
CA ILE A 185 -0.85 3.48 -10.87
C ILE A 185 -0.53 2.01 -11.13
N CYS A 186 -0.40 1.23 -10.06
CA CYS A 186 -0.01 -0.17 -10.12
C CYS A 186 -0.50 -0.94 -8.90
N VAL A 187 -0.36 -2.26 -8.97
CA VAL A 187 -0.49 -3.17 -7.82
C VAL A 187 0.84 -3.88 -7.61
N ILE A 188 1.33 -3.93 -6.38
CA ILE A 188 2.41 -4.84 -6.02
C ILE A 188 1.78 -6.17 -5.64
N GLU A 189 1.96 -7.15 -6.52
CA GLU A 189 1.60 -8.55 -6.31
C GLU A 189 2.51 -9.16 -5.24
N THR A 190 1.90 -9.74 -4.21
CA THR A 190 2.57 -10.44 -3.12
C THR A 190 2.54 -11.95 -3.35
N LEU A 191 3.67 -12.52 -3.77
CA LEU A 191 3.84 -13.96 -4.09
C LEU A 191 4.40 -14.80 -2.95
N LYS A 192 4.89 -14.18 -1.88
CA LYS A 192 5.54 -14.84 -0.74
C LYS A 192 4.60 -15.75 0.02
#